data_AF-A0A8B7DVC4-F1
#
_entry.id   AF-A0A8B7DVC4-F1
#
_cell.length_a   1.000
_cell.length_b   1.000
_cell.length_c   1.000
_cell.angle_alpha   90.00
_cell.angle_beta   90.00
_cell.angle_gamma   90.00
#
_symmetry.space_group_name_H-M   'P 1'
#
loop_
_entity.id
_entity.type
_entity.pdbx_description
1 polymer ?
#
loop_
_entity_poly.entity_id
_entity_poly.type
_entity_poly.pdbx_seq_one_letter_code
_entity_poly.pdbx_strand_id
1 'polypeptide(L)'
;MENRSRSNNLRIDGLKESPGESWDDCEKEVKKFFNNQLKISKEVVVERAHRIGQKKDNKPKTIVLKLLNFHDKNKILNSLTHFEGAGICINEDFAQETIEHRGKLWEEVKKLRSKGV
;
A
#
# COMPACT_ATOMS: atom_id res chain seq x y z
N MET A 1 14.97 14.09 1.06
CA MET A 1 15.28 13.47 -0.26
C MET A 1 14.60 12.11 -0.43
N GLU A 2 14.54 11.28 0.61
CA GLU A 2 13.98 9.92 0.57
C GLU A 2 12.51 9.84 0.14
N ASN A 3 11.64 10.78 0.53
CA ASN A 3 10.25 10.79 0.04
C ASN A 3 10.14 10.97 -1.48
N ARG A 4 11.12 11.64 -2.12
CA ARG A 4 11.11 11.81 -3.58
C ARG A 4 11.32 10.47 -4.28
N SER A 5 12.20 9.62 -3.76
CA SER A 5 12.42 8.27 -4.33
C SER A 5 11.27 7.31 -4.02
N ARG A 6 10.56 7.50 -2.91
CA ARG A 6 9.36 6.72 -2.53
C ARG A 6 8.04 7.27 -3.08
N SER A 7 8.07 8.36 -3.85
CA SER A 7 6.86 9.05 -4.32
C SER A 7 5.89 8.17 -5.12
N ASN A 8 6.42 7.20 -5.87
CA ASN A 8 5.65 6.24 -6.65
C ASN A 8 5.47 4.88 -5.95
N ASN A 9 5.86 4.77 -4.68
CA ASN A 9 5.77 3.53 -3.93
C ASN A 9 4.42 3.42 -3.20
N LEU A 10 3.92 2.20 -3.14
CA LEU A 10 2.76 1.81 -2.35
C LEU A 10 3.10 0.63 -1.45
N ARG A 11 2.38 0.53 -0.34
CA ARG A 11 2.41 -0.56 0.63
C ARG A 11 1.05 -1.26 0.63
N ILE A 12 1.05 -2.58 0.54
CA ILE A 12 -0.17 -3.38 0.62
C ILE A 12 -0.02 -4.39 1.77
N ASP A 13 -0.94 -4.30 2.72
CA ASP A 13 -1.05 -5.21 3.86
C ASP A 13 -2.26 -6.13 3.67
N GLY A 14 -2.15 -7.38 4.12
CA GLY A 14 -3.28 -8.33 4.11
C GLY A 14 -3.39 -9.25 2.89
N LEU A 15 -2.56 -9.08 1.87
CA LEU A 15 -2.48 -10.03 0.75
C LEU A 15 -1.86 -11.36 1.21
N LYS A 16 -2.54 -12.49 0.96
CA LYS A 16 -2.09 -13.83 1.34
C LYS A 16 -0.68 -14.10 0.78
N GLU A 17 0.15 -14.80 1.56
CA GLU A 17 1.53 -15.16 1.20
C GLU A 17 1.58 -16.64 0.85
N SER A 18 2.23 -16.97 -0.27
CA SER A 18 2.54 -18.36 -0.62
C SER A 18 3.94 -18.76 -0.14
N PRO A 19 4.15 -19.99 0.36
CA PRO A 19 5.50 -20.44 0.70
C PRO A 19 6.36 -20.51 -0.58
N GLY A 20 7.55 -19.89 -0.53
CA GLY A 20 8.46 -19.84 -1.68
C GLY A 20 8.10 -18.81 -2.76
N GLU A 21 7.23 -17.83 -2.45
CA GLU A 21 6.83 -16.76 -3.37
C GLU A 21 8.04 -15.99 -3.93
N SER A 22 8.16 -15.94 -5.26
CA SER A 22 9.16 -15.13 -5.96
C SER A 22 8.71 -13.69 -6.14
N TRP A 23 9.60 -12.80 -6.62
CA TRP A 23 9.22 -11.42 -6.95
C TRP A 23 8.22 -11.34 -8.10
N ASP A 24 8.28 -12.27 -9.06
CA ASP A 24 7.32 -12.36 -10.17
C ASP A 24 5.93 -12.79 -9.66
N ASP A 25 5.88 -13.72 -8.71
CA ASP A 25 4.62 -14.11 -8.06
C ASP A 25 4.00 -12.95 -7.27
N CYS A 26 4.82 -12.18 -6.54
CA CYS A 26 4.38 -10.96 -5.87
C CYS A 26 3.74 -9.97 -6.86
N GLU A 27 4.40 -9.73 -7.99
CA GLU A 27 3.91 -8.81 -9.00
C GLU A 27 2.58 -9.29 -9.61
N LYS A 28 2.46 -10.58 -9.93
CA LYS A 28 1.23 -11.17 -10.45
C LYS A 28 0.08 -11.03 -9.46
N GLU A 29 0.31 -11.28 -8.18
CA GLU A 29 -0.73 -11.15 -7.15
C GLU A 29 -1.17 -9.69 -6.99
N VAL A 30 -0.24 -8.73 -7.03
CA VAL A 30 -0.56 -7.30 -7.00
C VAL A 30 -1.40 -6.90 -8.22
N LYS A 31 -1.00 -7.31 -9.43
CA LYS A 31 -1.74 -7.03 -10.67
C LYS A 31 -3.14 -7.65 -10.64
N LYS A 32 -3.26 -8.88 -10.15
CA LYS A 32 -4.54 -9.57 -9.98
C LYS A 32 -5.43 -8.84 -8.97
N PHE A 33 -4.85 -8.37 -7.87
CA PHE A 33 -5.55 -7.57 -6.88
C PHE A 33 -6.08 -6.26 -7.48
N PHE A 34 -5.25 -5.49 -8.20
CA PHE A 34 -5.69 -4.25 -8.86
C PHE A 34 -6.83 -4.46 -9.86
N ASN A 35 -6.76 -5.53 -10.65
CA ASN A 35 -7.81 -5.87 -11.61
C ASN A 35 -9.10 -6.31 -10.91
N ASN A 36 -9.03 -7.26 -9.98
CA ASN A 36 -10.23 -7.89 -9.41
C ASN A 36 -10.92 -7.00 -8.37
N GLN A 37 -10.15 -6.34 -7.51
CA GLN A 37 -10.68 -5.64 -6.34
C GLN A 37 -10.89 -4.16 -6.61
N LEU A 38 -9.95 -3.52 -7.32
CA LEU A 38 -10.04 -2.09 -7.64
C LEU A 38 -10.66 -1.82 -9.02
N LYS A 39 -10.89 -2.87 -9.84
CA LYS A 39 -11.39 -2.76 -11.22
C LYS A 39 -10.52 -1.84 -12.08
N ILE A 40 -9.22 -1.76 -11.77
CA ILE A 40 -8.25 -0.99 -12.53
C ILE A 40 -7.64 -1.94 -13.56
N SER A 41 -8.00 -1.75 -14.83
CA SER A 41 -7.52 -2.50 -15.99
C SER A 41 -5.98 -2.43 -16.12
N LYS A 42 -5.41 -3.28 -17.00
CA LYS A 42 -3.98 -3.52 -17.31
C LYS A 42 -3.06 -2.30 -17.57
N GLU A 43 -3.51 -1.08 -17.35
CA GLU A 43 -2.75 0.16 -17.52
C GLU A 43 -1.63 0.31 -16.46
N VAL A 44 -1.78 -0.31 -15.29
CA VAL A 44 -0.81 -0.14 -14.20
C VAL A 44 0.46 -0.94 -14.45
N VAL A 45 1.56 -0.22 -14.65
CA VAL A 45 2.90 -0.80 -14.76
C VAL A 45 3.57 -0.79 -13.38
N VAL A 46 3.81 -1.99 -12.86
CA VAL A 46 4.59 -2.24 -11.64
C VAL A 46 6.04 -2.45 -12.05
N GLU A 47 6.96 -1.65 -11.53
CA GLU A 47 8.41 -1.81 -11.77
C GLU A 47 9.01 -2.90 -10.88
N ARG A 48 8.53 -2.98 -9.64
CA ARG A 48 8.94 -4.01 -8.68
C ARG A 48 7.85 -4.22 -7.64
N ALA A 49 7.71 -5.45 -7.16
CA ALA A 49 6.91 -5.79 -5.99
C ALA A 49 7.63 -6.88 -5.20
N HIS A 50 7.72 -6.71 -3.88
CA HIS A 50 8.31 -7.73 -3.00
C HIS A 50 7.75 -7.61 -1.59
N ARG A 51 7.81 -8.72 -0.85
CA ARG A 51 7.45 -8.78 0.57
C ARG A 51 8.55 -8.18 1.43
N ILE A 52 8.15 -7.48 2.49
CA ILE A 52 9.06 -6.95 3.50
C ILE A 52 8.60 -7.29 4.92
N GLY A 53 9.52 -7.19 5.87
CA GLY A 53 9.25 -7.41 7.28
C GLY A 53 9.35 -8.89 7.70
N GLN A 54 9.20 -9.10 9.00
CA GLN A 54 9.27 -10.43 9.60
C GLN A 54 7.93 -11.15 9.46
N LYS A 55 8.00 -12.47 9.22
CA LYS A 55 6.81 -13.32 9.25
C LYS A 55 6.27 -13.32 10.69
N LYS A 56 5.01 -12.92 10.85
CA LYS A 56 4.28 -13.07 12.11
C LYS A 56 3.29 -14.21 11.91
N ASP A 57 3.18 -15.12 12.87
CA ASP A 57 2.40 -16.38 12.79
C ASP A 57 0.94 -16.20 12.33
N ASN A 58 0.39 -14.98 12.36
CA ASN A 58 -1.00 -14.71 12.01
C ASN A 58 -1.20 -13.57 11.00
N LYS A 59 -0.14 -13.01 10.41
CA LYS A 59 -0.27 -11.89 9.45
C LYS A 59 0.64 -12.05 8.23
N PRO A 60 0.10 -11.90 7.01
CA PRO A 60 0.93 -11.86 5.81
C PRO A 60 1.93 -10.70 5.88
N LYS A 61 3.09 -10.87 5.26
CA LYS A 61 4.07 -9.78 5.11
C LYS A 61 3.52 -8.68 4.19
N THR A 62 3.84 -7.44 4.53
CA THR A 62 3.53 -6.27 3.70
C THR A 62 4.23 -6.40 2.34
N ILE A 63 3.52 -6.12 1.25
CA ILE A 63 4.13 -5.91 -0.06
C ILE A 63 4.51 -4.44 -0.19
N VAL A 64 5.75 -4.17 -0.55
CA VAL A 64 6.16 -2.86 -1.08
C VAL A 64 6.29 -2.98 -2.59
N LEU A 65 5.62 -2.09 -3.30
CA LEU A 65 5.71 -1.99 -4.75
C LEU A 65 6.10 -0.58 -5.19
N LYS A 66 6.71 -0.49 -6.38
CA LYS A 66 6.99 0.76 -7.07
C LYS A 66 6.24 0.77 -8.39
N LEU A 67 5.48 1.83 -8.62
CA LEU A 67 4.78 2.08 -9.87
C LEU A 67 5.65 2.91 -10.80
N LEU A 68 5.49 2.69 -12.10
CA LEU A 68 6.19 3.50 -13.10
C LEU A 68 5.75 4.97 -13.04
N ASN A 69 4.45 5.22 -12.90
CA ASN A 69 3.87 6.55 -12.96
C ASN A 69 3.18 6.97 -11.66
N PHE A 70 3.34 8.23 -11.29
CA PHE A 70 2.61 8.84 -10.17
C PHE A 70 1.09 8.93 -10.44
N HIS A 71 0.69 9.04 -11.71
CA HIS A 71 -0.72 9.07 -12.09
C HIS A 71 -1.44 7.77 -11.71
N ASP A 72 -0.81 6.62 -11.98
CA ASP A 72 -1.34 5.31 -11.62
C ASP A 72 -1.47 5.16 -10.11
N LYS A 73 -0.50 5.68 -9.35
CA LYS A 73 -0.57 5.72 -7.89
C LYS A 73 -1.81 6.47 -7.41
N ASN A 74 -2.07 7.67 -7.94
CA ASN A 74 -3.24 8.45 -7.54
C ASN A 74 -4.56 7.79 -7.95
N LYS A 75 -4.61 7.16 -9.14
CA LYS A 75 -5.78 6.39 -9.58
C LYS A 75 -6.09 5.25 -8.61
N ILE A 76 -5.06 4.51 -8.17
CA ILE A 76 -5.19 3.47 -7.15
C ILE A 76 -5.69 4.07 -5.84
N LEU A 77 -5.03 5.10 -5.30
CA LEU A 77 -5.42 5.70 -4.02
C LEU A 77 -6.86 6.24 -4.04
N ASN A 78 -7.28 6.87 -5.13
CA ASN A 78 -8.65 7.38 -5.28
C ASN A 78 -9.67 6.25 -5.31
N SER A 79 -9.35 5.10 -5.94
CA SER A 79 -10.25 3.94 -5.95
C SER A 79 -10.48 3.32 -4.57
N LEU A 80 -9.56 3.55 -3.61
CA LEU A 80 -9.68 3.00 -2.25
C LEU A 80 -10.81 3.63 -1.43
N THR A 81 -11.24 4.82 -1.80
CA THR A 81 -12.34 5.52 -1.11
C THR A 81 -13.66 4.73 -1.12
N HIS A 82 -13.85 3.88 -2.13
CA HIS A 82 -15.02 3.03 -2.30
C HIS A 82 -14.70 1.55 -2.10
N PHE A 83 -13.49 1.24 -1.65
CA PHE A 83 -13.02 -0.13 -1.48
C PHE A 83 -13.30 -0.61 -0.06
N GLU A 84 -14.21 -1.57 0.07
CA GLU A 84 -14.50 -2.27 1.32
C GLU A 84 -13.81 -3.64 1.35
N GLY A 85 -12.49 -3.64 1.20
CA GLY A 85 -11.70 -4.87 1.31
C GLY A 85 -11.60 -5.34 2.75
N ALA A 86 -12.26 -6.44 3.09
CA ALA A 86 -12.11 -7.07 4.39
C ALA A 86 -10.64 -7.51 4.61
N GLY A 87 -9.92 -6.76 5.44
CA GLY A 87 -8.57 -7.10 5.91
C GLY A 87 -7.41 -6.72 4.97
N ILE A 88 -7.66 -6.00 3.88
CA ILE A 88 -6.61 -5.49 2.99
C ILE A 88 -6.50 -3.98 3.12
N CYS A 89 -5.29 -3.48 3.40
CA CYS A 89 -5.02 -2.05 3.49
C CYS A 89 -3.97 -1.65 2.45
N ILE A 90 -4.22 -0.54 1.75
CA ILE A 90 -3.24 0.06 0.84
C ILE A 90 -2.89 1.45 1.33
N ASN A 91 -1.60 1.71 1.46
CA ASN A 91 -1.08 2.98 1.92
C ASN A 91 0.09 3.44 1.05
N GLU A 92 0.41 4.72 1.12
CA GLU A 92 1.64 5.25 0.55
C GLU A 92 2.86 4.80 1.37
N ASP A 93 4.01 4.65 0.69
CA ASP A 93 5.28 4.37 1.36
C ASP A 93 6.02 5.68 1.65
N PHE A 94 6.07 6.07 2.92
CA PHE A 94 6.79 7.27 3.37
C PHE A 94 8.11 6.92 4.04
N ALA A 95 9.03 7.88 4.04
CA ALA A 95 10.21 7.82 4.89
C ALA A 95 9.80 7.81 6.38
N GLN A 96 10.64 7.19 7.21
CA GLN A 96 10.35 7.00 8.64
C GLN A 96 10.01 8.32 9.35
N GLU A 97 10.79 9.38 9.12
CA GLU A 97 10.56 10.72 9.68
C GLU A 97 9.16 11.26 9.36
N THR A 98 8.68 11.02 8.13
CA THR A 98 7.35 11.46 7.71
C THR A 98 6.25 10.63 8.36
N ILE A 99 6.47 9.32 8.54
CA ILE A 99 5.55 8.46 9.29
C ILE A 99 5.44 8.95 10.73
N GLU A 100 6.56 9.26 11.38
CA GLU A 100 6.60 9.76 12.76
C GLU A 100 5.88 11.10 12.90
N HIS A 101 6.13 12.05 12.00
CA HIS A 101 5.40 13.32 11.99
C HIS A 101 3.90 13.14 11.77
N ARG A 102 3.50 12.29 10.81
CA ARG A 102 2.08 11.98 10.58
C ARG A 102 1.43 11.32 11.79
N GLY A 103 2.16 10.45 12.50
CA GLY A 103 1.70 9.84 13.74
C GLY A 103 1.40 10.87 14.82
N LYS A 104 2.30 11.84 15.03
CA LYS A 104 2.08 12.94 15.98
C LYS A 104 0.83 13.77 15.64
N LEU A 105 0.70 14.16 14.38
CA LEU A 105 -0.47 14.92 13.90
C LEU A 105 -1.77 14.11 14.00
N TRP A 106 -1.71 12.80 13.77
CA TRP A 106 -2.89 11.94 13.87
C TRP A 106 -3.47 11.89 15.28
N GLU A 107 -2.62 11.91 16.30
CA GLU A 107 -3.07 11.99 17.70
C GLU A 107 -3.84 13.29 17.98
N GLU A 108 -3.43 14.40 17.37
CA GLU A 108 -4.16 15.67 17.46
C GLU A 108 -5.48 15.63 16.70
N VAL A 109 -5.49 15.11 15.47
CA VAL A 109 -6.69 14.92 14.67
C VAL A 109 -7.71 14.03 15.40
N LYS A 110 -7.26 12.95 16.03
CA LYS A 110 -8.11 12.05 16.81
C LYS A 110 -8.77 12.77 17.99
N LYS A 111 -8.03 13.65 18.69
CA LYS A 111 -8.58 14.49 19.76
C LYS A 111 -9.62 15.47 19.23
N LEU A 112 -9.37 16.13 18.09
CA LEU A 112 -10.34 17.06 17.48
C LEU A 112 -11.63 16.35 17.07
N ARG A 113 -11.52 15.20 16.39
CA ARG A 113 -12.68 14.38 16.00
C ARG A 113 -13.51 13.92 17.19
N SER A 114 -12.88 13.56 18.31
CA SER A 114 -13.60 13.18 19.54
C SER A 114 -14.40 14.34 20.15
N LYS A 115 -14.00 15.58 19.85
CA LYS A 115 -14.68 16.81 20.29
C LYS A 115 -15.76 17.27 19.29
N GLY A 116 -16.01 16.51 18.23
CA GLY A 116 -17.02 16.85 17.22
C GLY A 116 -16.62 17.95 16.24
N VAL A 117 -15.31 18.26 16.13
CA VAL A 117 -14.72 19.13 15.11
C VAL A 117 -14.03 18.28 14.06
#